data_AF-A0A7W1GHD7-F1
#
_entry.id   AF-A0A7W1GHD7-F1
#
_cell.length_a   1.000
_cell.length_b   1.000
_cell.length_c   1.000
_cell.angle_alpha   90.00
_cell.angle_beta   90.00
_cell.angle_gamma   90.00
#
_symmetry.space_group_name_H-M   'P 1'
#
loop_
_entity.id
_entity.type
_entity.pdbx_description
1 polymer ?
#
loop_
_entity_poly.entity_id
_entity_poly.type
_entity_poly.pdbx_seq_one_letter_code
_entity_poly.pdbx_strand_id
1 'polypeptide(L)'
;MNAEGVGRQSDELLLPFLRAARGAESDRLLSQLLTEHAAPIIKAIVTNKLGARAANTPSRESQDAEDVYSETVTHLLSRLSDCKNNPNGNLIGDFRSYVAVATYNACHAYLRQKYPQRWRLKNRLRYLLTHWKEFALWESNRHHSARC
;
A
#
# COMPACT_ATOMS: atom_id res chain seq x y z
N MET A 1 -12.66 -23.92 -14.46
CA MET A 1 -11.65 -24.99 -14.23
C MET A 1 -10.39 -24.48 -14.91
N ASN A 2 -9.36 -23.98 -14.22
CA ASN A 2 -8.65 -24.57 -13.10
C ASN A 2 -8.25 -23.53 -12.05
N ALA A 3 -8.39 -23.92 -10.80
CA ALA A 3 -7.84 -23.23 -9.65
C ALA A 3 -6.36 -23.59 -9.54
N GLU A 4 -5.47 -22.66 -9.90
CA GLU A 4 -4.07 -22.75 -9.50
C GLU A 4 -3.98 -22.24 -8.07
N GLY A 5 -3.74 -23.16 -7.14
CA GLY A 5 -3.44 -22.82 -5.76
C GLY A 5 -2.16 -21.98 -5.73
N VAL A 6 -2.32 -20.67 -5.48
CA VAL A 6 -1.22 -19.84 -5.00
C VAL A 6 -0.89 -20.37 -3.61
N GLY A 7 0.08 -21.28 -3.59
CA GLY A 7 0.61 -21.84 -2.36
C GLY A 7 0.98 -20.71 -1.43
N ARG A 8 0.72 -20.93 -0.14
CA ARG A 8 1.23 -20.16 1.01
C ARG A 8 2.77 -20.12 0.99
N GLN A 9 3.36 -19.47 0.00
CA GLN A 9 4.80 -19.27 -0.10
C GLN A 9 5.06 -17.81 0.20
N SER A 10 5.77 -17.58 1.29
CA SER A 10 6.33 -16.28 1.60
C SER A 10 7.33 -15.90 0.52
N ASP A 11 7.41 -14.61 0.22
CA ASP A 11 8.44 -14.04 -0.64
C ASP A 11 9.84 -14.54 -0.23
N GLU A 12 10.64 -14.92 -1.22
CA GLU A 12 12.02 -15.36 -1.03
C GLU A 12 12.86 -14.32 -0.29
N LEU A 13 12.59 -13.02 -0.51
CA LEU A 13 13.25 -11.92 0.18
C LEU A 13 12.99 -11.91 1.70
N LEU A 14 11.86 -12.46 2.14
CA LEU A 14 11.48 -12.52 3.55
C LEU A 14 11.99 -13.77 4.25
N LEU A 15 12.31 -14.84 3.51
CA LEU A 15 12.73 -16.12 4.09
C LEU A 15 13.96 -16.02 5.01
N PRO A 16 15.02 -15.26 4.69
CA PRO A 16 16.17 -15.11 5.59
C PRO A 16 15.76 -14.50 6.94
N PHE A 17 14.96 -13.44 6.92
CA PHE A 17 14.50 -12.76 8.12
C PHE A 17 13.55 -13.64 8.97
N LEU A 18 12.64 -14.36 8.31
CA LEU A 18 11.68 -15.25 8.97
C LEU A 18 12.36 -16.47 9.61
N ARG A 19 13.45 -16.97 9.01
CA ARG A 19 14.22 -18.12 9.51
C ARG A 19 15.28 -17.75 10.54
N ALA A 20 15.80 -16.51 10.51
CA ALA A 20 16.82 -16.05 11.43
C ALA A 20 16.31 -16.10 12.89
N ALA A 21 17.14 -16.67 13.78
CA ALA A 21 16.89 -16.64 15.21
C ALA A 21 16.73 -15.20 15.71
N ARG A 22 15.91 -15.00 16.75
CA ARG A 22 15.74 -13.68 17.38
C ARG A 22 17.08 -13.20 17.94
N GLY A 23 17.40 -11.93 17.71
CA GLY A 23 18.65 -11.31 18.17
C GLY A 23 19.24 -10.38 17.09
N ALA A 24 20.52 -10.03 17.27
CA ALA A 24 21.21 -9.03 16.45
C ALA A 24 21.16 -9.34 14.94
N GLU A 25 21.20 -10.61 14.55
CA GLU A 25 21.13 -11.02 13.15
C GLU A 25 19.75 -10.74 12.52
N SER A 26 18.68 -10.99 13.27
CA SER A 26 17.31 -10.66 12.85
C SER A 26 17.14 -9.16 12.63
N ASP A 27 17.69 -8.34 13.54
CA ASP A 27 17.58 -6.88 13.46
C ASP A 27 18.39 -6.32 12.29
N ARG A 28 19.55 -6.94 11.99
CA ARG A 28 20.35 -6.62 10.81
C ARG A 28 19.59 -6.90 9.52
N LEU A 29 19.01 -8.10 9.38
CA LEU A 29 18.25 -8.51 8.21
C LEU A 29 17.00 -7.63 8.02
N LEU A 30 16.31 -7.28 9.11
CA LEU A 30 15.18 -6.36 9.09
C LEU A 30 15.59 -4.97 8.59
N SER A 31 16.70 -4.44 9.13
CA SER A 31 17.22 -3.13 8.74
C SER A 31 17.61 -3.10 7.26
N GLN A 32 18.22 -4.18 6.77
CA GLN A 32 18.57 -4.34 5.36
C GLN A 32 17.31 -4.37 4.48
N LEU A 33 16.32 -5.20 4.83
CA LEU A 33 15.06 -5.30 4.09
C LEU A 33 14.34 -3.95 3.98
N LEU A 34 14.30 -3.19 5.08
CA LEU A 34 13.70 -1.87 5.08
C LEU A 34 14.49 -0.86 4.26
N THR A 35 15.82 -0.83 4.38
CA THR A 35 16.65 0.19 3.73
C THR A 35 16.80 -0.08 2.23
N GLU A 36 17.00 -1.34 1.83
CA GLU A 36 17.30 -1.72 0.45
C GLU A 36 16.05 -1.96 -0.39
N HIS A 37 14.93 -2.35 0.22
CA HIS A 37 13.72 -2.71 -0.53
C HIS A 37 12.52 -1.84 -0.20
N ALA A 38 12.26 -1.54 1.07
CA ALA A 38 11.06 -0.77 1.43
C ALA A 38 11.24 0.74 1.19
N ALA A 39 12.30 1.34 1.75
CA ALA A 39 12.58 2.76 1.71
C ALA A 39 12.55 3.38 0.30
N PRO A 40 13.18 2.80 -0.74
CA PRO A 40 13.11 3.38 -2.08
C PRO A 40 11.69 3.40 -2.65
N ILE A 41 10.90 2.36 -2.41
CA ILE A 41 9.50 2.27 -2.88
C ILE A 41 8.65 3.31 -2.16
N ILE A 42 8.77 3.39 -0.83
CA ILE A 42 7.99 4.34 -0.02
C ILE A 42 8.32 5.77 -0.47
N LYS A 43 9.61 6.12 -0.55
CA LYS A 43 10.05 7.46 -0.98
C LYS A 43 9.54 7.80 -2.38
N ALA A 44 9.63 6.88 -3.33
CA ALA A 44 9.16 7.12 -4.70
C ALA A 44 7.64 7.39 -4.75
N ILE A 45 6.84 6.63 -4.01
CA ILE A 45 5.39 6.80 -3.98
C ILE A 45 5.00 8.08 -3.25
N VAL A 46 5.58 8.33 -2.07
CA VAL A 46 5.24 9.49 -1.24
C VAL A 46 5.60 10.80 -1.96
N THR A 47 6.79 10.89 -2.55
CA THR A 47 7.20 12.09 -3.31
C THR A 47 6.28 12.36 -4.50
N ASN A 48 5.87 11.32 -5.22
CA ASN A 48 4.93 11.44 -6.33
C ASN A 48 3.52 11.86 -5.86
N LYS A 49 3.02 11.27 -4.76
CA LYS A 49 1.64 11.49 -4.29
C LYS A 49 1.43 12.79 -3.52
N LEU A 50 2.40 13.19 -2.70
CA LEU A 50 2.27 14.38 -1.86
C LEU A 50 2.94 15.62 -2.45
N GLY A 51 3.57 15.47 -3.63
CA GLY A 51 4.16 16.61 -4.32
C GLY A 51 5.39 17.17 -3.64
N ALA A 52 6.03 16.39 -2.75
CA ALA A 52 7.35 16.67 -2.18
C ALA A 52 8.45 16.49 -3.25
N ARG A 53 8.30 17.21 -4.38
CA ARG A 53 9.35 17.37 -5.37
C ARG A 53 10.45 18.16 -4.67
N ALA A 54 11.70 17.71 -4.80
CA ALA A 54 12.88 18.27 -4.14
C ALA A 54 13.02 19.78 -4.41
N ALA A 55 12.31 20.60 -3.64
CA ALA A 55 12.66 21.96 -3.38
C ALA A 55 13.63 21.91 -2.20
N ASN A 56 14.78 22.57 -2.31
CA ASN A 56 15.82 22.61 -1.28
C ASN A 56 15.38 23.36 0.01
N THR A 57 14.08 23.59 0.17
CA THR A 57 13.49 24.33 1.28
C THR A 57 12.52 23.40 2.00
N PRO A 58 12.58 23.29 3.34
CA PRO A 58 11.58 22.56 4.11
C PRO A 58 10.20 23.16 3.85
N SER A 59 9.40 22.43 3.08
CA SER A 59 8.03 22.80 2.76
C SER A 59 7.07 21.96 3.61
N ARG A 60 5.83 22.42 3.71
CA ARG A 60 4.79 21.67 4.43
C ARG A 60 4.55 20.31 3.80
N GLU A 61 4.67 20.21 2.48
CA GLU A 61 4.60 18.96 1.71
C GLU A 61 5.73 18.00 2.05
N SER A 62 6.93 18.51 2.35
CA SER A 62 8.06 17.69 2.79
C SER A 62 7.83 17.10 4.18
N GLN A 63 7.28 17.89 5.11
CA GLN A 63 6.91 17.41 6.45
C GLN A 63 5.81 16.35 6.36
N ASP A 64 4.78 16.62 5.57
CA ASP A 64 3.69 15.67 5.31
C ASP A 64 4.20 14.35 4.70
N ALA A 65 5.23 14.43 3.84
CA ALA A 65 5.89 13.27 3.27
C ALA A 65 6.69 12.46 4.30
N GLU A 66 7.41 13.12 5.21
CA GLU A 66 8.13 12.45 6.30
C GLU A 66 7.18 11.76 7.29
N ASP A 67 6.05 12.39 7.60
CA ASP A 67 5.02 11.81 8.47
C ASP A 67 4.46 10.52 7.86
N VAL A 68 4.05 10.56 6.58
CA VAL A 68 3.51 9.38 5.88
C VAL A 68 4.57 8.29 5.70
N TYR A 69 5.83 8.66 5.44
CA TYR A 69 6.93 7.73 5.39
C TYR A 69 7.09 7.00 6.73
N SER A 70 7.14 7.74 7.83
CA SER A 70 7.33 7.20 9.18
C SER A 70 6.17 6.28 9.57
N GLU A 71 4.93 6.70 9.33
CA GLU A 71 3.74 5.87 9.57
C GLU A 71 3.78 4.56 8.77
N THR A 72 4.17 4.62 7.50
CA THR A 72 4.28 3.44 6.63
C THR A 72 5.35 2.47 7.16
N VAL A 73 6.51 2.99 7.59
CA VAL A 73 7.58 2.16 8.17
C VAL A 73 7.12 1.50 9.48
N THR A 74 6.43 2.22 10.37
CA THR A 74 5.89 1.64 11.61
C THR A 74 4.88 0.52 11.31
N HIS A 75 3.99 0.73 10.35
CA HIS A 75 3.03 -0.31 9.94
C HIS A 75 3.73 -1.54 9.35
N LEU A 76 4.76 -1.35 8.52
CA LEU A 76 5.56 -2.44 7.97
C LEU A 76 6.29 -3.23 9.07
N LEU A 77 6.90 -2.54 10.03
CA LEU A 77 7.56 -3.16 11.18
C LEU A 77 6.60 -4.03 12.00
N SER A 78 5.41 -3.49 12.32
CA SER A 78 4.37 -4.26 13.02
C SER A 78 4.00 -5.51 12.23
N ARG A 79 3.78 -5.36 10.92
CA ARG A 79 3.40 -6.49 10.06
C ARG A 79 4.47 -7.57 9.97
N LEU A 80 5.74 -7.17 9.79
CA LEU A 80 6.86 -8.11 9.71
C LEU A 80 7.07 -8.85 11.04
N SER A 81 6.87 -8.16 12.17
CA SER A 81 6.88 -8.78 13.50
C SER A 81 5.76 -9.82 13.63
N ASP A 82 4.53 -9.49 13.19
CA ASP A 82 3.40 -10.43 13.20
C ASP A 82 3.66 -11.66 12.33
N CYS A 83 4.22 -11.47 11.13
CA CYS A 83 4.59 -12.57 10.25
C CYS A 83 5.65 -13.49 10.86
N LYS A 84 6.61 -12.93 11.61
CA LYS A 84 7.65 -13.71 12.30
C LYS A 84 7.09 -14.47 13.51
N ASN A 85 6.16 -13.88 14.24
CA ASN A 85 5.55 -14.50 15.43
C ASN A 85 4.47 -15.53 15.08
N ASN A 86 3.79 -15.38 13.93
CA ASN A 86 2.73 -16.26 13.47
C ASN A 86 2.97 -16.74 12.02
N PRO A 87 3.83 -17.76 11.82
CA PRO A 87 4.17 -18.28 10.49
C PRO A 87 2.98 -18.91 9.73
N ASN A 88 1.92 -19.32 10.45
CA ASN A 88 0.71 -19.90 9.87
C ASN A 88 -0.33 -18.84 9.45
N GLY A 89 -0.04 -17.54 9.67
CA GLY A 89 -0.93 -16.44 9.32
C GLY A 89 -0.89 -16.05 7.83
N ASN A 90 -1.38 -14.85 7.54
CA ASN A 90 -1.36 -14.29 6.18
C ASN A 90 0.08 -13.97 5.75
N LEU A 91 0.69 -14.87 4.99
CA LEU A 91 2.03 -14.71 4.45
C LEU A 91 2.07 -13.58 3.42
N ILE A 92 3.20 -12.88 3.37
CA ILE A 92 3.46 -11.86 2.34
C ILE A 92 4.10 -12.59 1.15
N GLY A 93 3.33 -12.77 0.07
CA GLY A 93 3.79 -13.45 -1.13
C GLY A 93 4.71 -12.62 -2.03
N ASP A 94 4.58 -11.29 -1.99
CA ASP A 94 5.49 -10.34 -2.63
C ASP A 94 5.63 -9.12 -1.72
N PHE A 95 6.83 -8.96 -1.16
CA PHE A 95 7.17 -7.91 -0.23
C PHE A 95 7.15 -6.53 -0.89
N ARG A 96 7.66 -6.39 -2.11
CA ARG A 96 7.72 -5.10 -2.80
C ARG A 96 6.32 -4.61 -3.16
N SER A 97 5.49 -5.51 -3.68
CA SER A 97 4.08 -5.20 -3.95
C SER A 97 3.33 -4.88 -2.66
N TYR A 98 3.58 -5.62 -1.58
CA TYR A 98 2.99 -5.31 -0.27
C TYR A 98 3.38 -3.92 0.24
N VAL A 99 4.66 -3.56 0.18
CA VAL A 99 5.16 -2.21 0.55
C VAL A 99 4.48 -1.14 -0.29
N ALA A 100 4.36 -1.35 -1.60
CA ALA A 100 3.71 -0.39 -2.49
C ALA A 100 2.24 -0.17 -2.10
N VAL A 101 1.47 -1.24 -1.90
CA VAL A 101 0.07 -1.17 -1.47
C VAL A 101 -0.06 -0.51 -0.09
N ALA A 102 0.79 -0.87 0.88
CA ALA A 102 0.80 -0.26 2.19
C ALA A 102 1.06 1.26 2.11
N THR A 103 2.02 1.67 1.29
CA THR A 103 2.34 3.09 1.07
C THR A 103 1.17 3.83 0.43
N TYR A 104 0.54 3.26 -0.61
CA TYR A 104 -0.65 3.88 -1.22
C TYR A 104 -1.79 4.03 -0.21
N ASN A 105 -2.00 3.03 0.63
CA ASN A 105 -3.02 3.08 1.68
C ASN A 105 -2.74 4.17 2.71
N ALA A 106 -1.48 4.31 3.15
CA ALA A 106 -1.05 5.38 4.05
C ALA A 106 -1.24 6.76 3.41
N CYS A 107 -0.76 6.98 2.18
CA CYS A 107 -1.00 8.23 1.44
C CYS A 107 -2.50 8.53 1.32
N HIS A 108 -3.32 7.53 1.04
CA HIS A 108 -4.77 7.71 0.95
C HIS A 108 -5.41 8.03 2.31
N ALA A 109 -4.98 7.39 3.39
CA ALA A 109 -5.45 7.70 4.74
C ALA A 109 -5.11 9.15 5.11
N TYR A 110 -3.86 9.54 4.93
CA TYR A 110 -3.38 10.90 5.15
C TYR A 110 -4.18 11.93 4.35
N LEU A 111 -4.36 11.74 3.04
CA LEU A 111 -5.12 12.68 2.20
C LEU A 111 -6.60 12.77 2.59
N ARG A 112 -7.20 11.69 3.11
CA ARG A 112 -8.58 11.73 3.64
C ARG A 112 -8.67 12.58 4.89
N GLN A 113 -7.69 12.48 5.78
CA GLN A 113 -7.62 13.27 7.00
C GLN A 113 -7.32 14.74 6.72
N LYS A 114 -6.39 15.03 5.79
CA LYS A 114 -6.02 16.40 5.40
C LYS A 114 -7.15 17.14 4.68
N TYR A 115 -7.94 16.44 3.86
CA TYR A 115 -9.00 17.03 3.03
C TYR A 115 -10.37 16.36 3.22
N PRO A 116 -10.99 16.48 4.41
CA PRO A 116 -12.21 15.75 4.75
C PRO A 116 -13.41 16.16 3.89
N GLN A 117 -13.53 17.44 3.55
CA GLN A 117 -14.66 17.93 2.73
C GLN A 117 -14.59 17.42 1.29
N ARG A 118 -13.38 17.38 0.69
CA ARG A 118 -13.16 16.80 -0.64
C ARG A 118 -13.51 15.31 -0.64
N TRP A 119 -13.14 14.59 0.42
CA TRP A 119 -13.49 13.18 0.57
C TRP A 119 -15.00 12.97 0.69
N ARG A 120 -15.70 13.76 1.51
CA ARG A 120 -17.17 13.70 1.65
C ARG A 120 -17.88 13.97 0.32
N LEU A 121 -17.45 14.99 -0.42
CA LEU A 121 -18.01 15.30 -1.75
C LEU A 121 -17.82 14.13 -2.71
N LYS A 122 -16.61 13.58 -2.82
CA LYS A 122 -16.32 12.43 -3.69
C LYS A 122 -17.18 11.22 -3.34
N ASN A 123 -17.39 10.94 -2.05
CA ASN A 123 -18.25 9.84 -1.62
C ASN A 123 -19.71 10.07 -1.97
N ARG A 124 -20.23 11.28 -1.78
CA ARG A 124 -21.60 11.64 -2.18
C ARG A 124 -21.80 11.49 -3.69
N LEU A 125 -20.86 12.00 -4.49
CA LEU A 125 -20.89 11.86 -5.95
C LEU A 125 -20.85 10.39 -6.36
N ARG A 126 -19.94 9.60 -5.81
CA ARG A 126 -19.88 8.16 -6.06
C ARG A 126 -21.20 7.47 -5.73
N TYR A 127 -21.77 7.76 -4.56
CA TYR A 127 -23.03 7.19 -4.14
C TYR A 127 -24.15 7.49 -5.15
N LEU A 128 -24.32 8.76 -5.53
CA LEU A 128 -25.31 9.18 -6.52
C LEU A 128 -25.11 8.47 -7.87
N LEU A 129 -23.88 8.47 -8.39
CA LEU A 129 -23.56 7.87 -9.69
C LEU A 129 -23.69 6.34 -9.73
N THR A 130 -23.53 5.66 -8.59
CA THR A 130 -23.65 4.19 -8.52
C THR A 130 -25.07 3.71 -8.19
N HIS A 131 -25.87 4.49 -7.45
CA HIS A 131 -27.21 4.05 -7.03
C HIS A 131 -28.33 4.47 -7.98
N TRP A 132 -28.13 5.51 -8.78
CA TRP A 132 -29.15 5.99 -9.69
C TRP A 132 -28.92 5.37 -11.06
N LYS A 133 -29.82 4.45 -11.44
CA LYS A 133 -29.75 3.71 -12.70
C LYS A 133 -29.64 4.59 -13.94
N GLU A 134 -30.19 5.81 -13.88
CA GLU A 134 -30.12 6.81 -14.96
C GLU A 134 -28.69 7.32 -15.23
N PHE A 135 -27.80 7.28 -14.23
CA PHE A 135 -26.39 7.67 -14.37
C PHE A 135 -25.46 6.48 -14.64
N ALA A 136 -25.96 5.25 -14.61
CA ALA A 136 -25.21 4.04 -14.91
C ALA A 136 -25.05 3.79 -16.43
N LEU A 137 -24.74 4.83 -17.20
CA LEU A 137 -24.57 4.77 -18.67
C LEU A 137 -23.46 3.82 -19.12
N TRP A 138 -22.50 3.52 -18.23
CA TRP A 138 -21.43 2.54 -18.44
C TRP A 138 -21.90 1.06 -18.45
N GLU A 139 -23.11 0.74 -17.96
CA GLU A 139 -23.68 -0.61 -18.03
C GLU A 139 -24.35 -0.88 -19.38
N SER A 140 -24.95 0.15 -19.98
CA SER A 140 -25.58 0.07 -21.29
C SER A 140 -24.59 -0.29 -22.42
N ASN A 141 -23.30 0.02 -22.25
CA ASN A 141 -22.27 -0.31 -23.25
C ASN A 141 -21.85 -1.79 -23.25
N ARG A 142 -22.31 -2.60 -22.27
CA ARG A 142 -22.06 -4.06 -22.25
C ARG A 142 -23.12 -4.88 -22.98
N HIS A 143 -24.17 -4.25 -23.52
CA HIS A 143 -25.28 -4.94 -24.20
C HIS A 143 -25.33 -4.73 -25.73
N HIS A 144 -24.35 -4.06 -26.34
CA HIS A 144 -24.34 -3.77 -27.80
C HIS A 144 -23.42 -4.69 -28.62
N SER A 145 -23.37 -5.99 -28.31
CA SER A 145 -22.75 -7.01 -29.17
C SER A 145 -23.58 -8.30 -29.14
N ALA A 146 -24.73 -8.27 -29.82
CA ALA A 146 -25.42 -9.44 -30.37
C ALA A 146 -26.74 -8.97 -31.00
N ARG A 147 -26.66 -8.33 -32.17
CA ARG A 147 -27.74 -8.25 -33.14
C ARG A 147 -27.16 -7.69 -34.44
N CYS A 148 -26.69 -8.62 -35.27
CA CYS A 148 -26.87 -8.71 -36.72
C CYS A 148 -26.26 -10.03 -37.16
#